data_AF-A0A091DMS5-F1
#
_entry.id   AF-A0A091DMS5-F1
#
_cell.length_a   1.000
_cell.length_b   1.000
_cell.length_c   1.000
_cell.angle_alpha   90.00
_cell.angle_beta   90.00
_cell.angle_gamma   90.00
#
_symmetry.space_group_name_H-M   'P 1'
#
loop_
_entity.id
_entity.type
_entity.pdbx_description
1 polymer ?
#
loop_
_entity_poly.entity_id
_entity_poly.type
_entity_poly.pdbx_seq_one_letter_code
_entity_poly.pdbx_strand_id
1 'polypeptide(L)'
;KEPVPTRLPPITSEHGNYSVHQNSHMKYHKAAQKVLLKTFPNQVFRVPLTDAQNFSFWWSRDPGVHPEEIIPWIQSPRHCLIKSPMTRFMDHCILNDRTFSQY
;
A
#
# COMPACT_ATOMS: atom_id res chain seq x y z
N LYS A 1 -22.69 -43.28 -19.50
CA LYS A 1 -22.74 -42.00 -18.77
C LYS A 1 -21.57 -42.04 -17.80
N GLU A 2 -20.44 -41.41 -18.15
CA GLU A 2 -19.24 -41.45 -17.30
C GLU A 2 -19.51 -40.75 -15.96
N PRO A 3 -18.95 -41.25 -14.84
CA PRO A 3 -19.18 -40.67 -13.54
C PRO A 3 -18.52 -39.29 -13.48
N VAL A 4 -19.33 -38.27 -13.17
CA VAL A 4 -18.85 -36.91 -12.91
C VAL A 4 -17.83 -36.99 -11.77
N PRO A 5 -16.58 -36.52 -11.98
CA PRO A 5 -15.56 -36.63 -10.96
C PRO A 5 -15.94 -35.76 -9.76
N THR A 6 -16.15 -36.38 -8.60
CA THR A 6 -16.40 -35.75 -7.29
C THR A 6 -15.13 -35.09 -6.75
N ARG A 7 -14.37 -34.38 -7.58
CA ARG A 7 -13.20 -33.63 -7.13
C ARG A 7 -13.67 -32.26 -6.69
N LEU A 8 -13.46 -31.98 -5.41
CA LEU A 8 -13.59 -30.64 -4.86
C LEU A 8 -12.80 -29.65 -5.74
N PRO A 9 -13.26 -28.40 -5.89
CA PRO A 9 -12.50 -27.39 -6.61
C PRO A 9 -11.07 -27.33 -6.03
N PRO A 10 -10.04 -27.26 -6.88
CA PRO A 10 -8.68 -27.10 -6.40
C PRO A 10 -8.62 -25.92 -5.44
N ILE A 11 -8.06 -26.11 -4.25
CA ILE A 11 -7.74 -25.00 -3.33
C ILE A 11 -6.50 -24.29 -3.87
N THR A 12 -6.57 -23.81 -5.11
CA THR A 12 -5.62 -22.84 -5.63
C THR A 12 -6.16 -21.49 -5.24
N SER A 13 -5.63 -20.95 -4.15
CA SER A 13 -5.81 -19.53 -3.84
C SER A 13 -5.12 -18.74 -4.96
N GLU A 14 -5.87 -18.41 -6.02
CA GLU A 14 -5.38 -17.55 -7.12
C GLU A 14 -4.90 -16.19 -6.60
N HIS A 15 -5.31 -15.83 -5.39
CA HIS A 15 -5.11 -14.53 -4.76
C HIS A 15 -4.06 -14.55 -3.63
N GLY A 16 -3.36 -15.66 -3.41
CA GLY A 16 -2.39 -15.80 -2.32
C GLY A 16 -0.93 -15.90 -2.77
N ASN A 17 0.00 -15.42 -1.93
CA ASN A 17 1.45 -15.56 -2.16
C ASN A 17 1.98 -17.01 -2.07
N TYR A 18 1.11 -17.98 -1.79
CA TYR A 18 1.44 -19.39 -1.70
C TYR A 18 2.13 -19.94 -2.95
N SER A 19 1.81 -19.41 -4.13
CA SER A 19 2.46 -19.79 -5.39
C SER A 19 3.94 -19.36 -5.46
N VAL A 20 4.30 -18.27 -4.79
CA VAL A 20 5.65 -17.66 -4.86
C VAL A 20 6.65 -18.45 -4.01
N HIS A 21 6.26 -18.86 -2.80
CA HIS A 21 7.18 -19.48 -1.85
C HIS A 21 6.83 -20.92 -1.46
N GLN A 22 5.62 -21.41 -1.75
CA GLN A 22 5.18 -22.77 -1.46
C GLN A 22 5.46 -23.20 0.00
N ASN A 23 5.24 -22.30 0.96
CA ASN A 23 5.54 -22.50 2.40
C ASN A 23 7.00 -22.84 2.74
N SER A 24 7.95 -22.66 1.81
CA SER A 24 9.38 -22.76 2.11
C SER A 24 9.89 -21.45 2.73
N HIS A 25 10.48 -21.54 3.92
CA HIS A 25 11.07 -20.41 4.63
C HIS A 25 12.12 -19.67 3.79
N MET A 26 13.02 -20.42 3.15
CA MET A 26 14.11 -19.84 2.36
C MET A 26 13.59 -19.12 1.10
N LYS A 27 12.58 -19.69 0.43
CA LYS A 27 11.94 -19.04 -0.73
C LYS A 27 11.16 -17.79 -0.31
N TYR A 28 10.50 -17.82 0.84
CA TYR A 28 9.78 -16.66 1.39
C TYR A 28 10.72 -15.49 1.62
N HIS A 29 11.85 -15.69 2.31
CA HIS A 29 12.83 -14.63 2.54
C HIS A 29 13.40 -14.06 1.24
N LYS A 30 13.68 -14.92 0.26
CA LYS A 30 14.15 -14.48 -1.06
C LYS A 30 13.09 -13.65 -1.81
N ALA A 31 11.81 -13.99 -1.68
CA ALA A 31 10.71 -13.22 -2.25
C ALA A 31 10.49 -11.89 -1.54
N ALA A 32 10.60 -11.85 -0.21
CA ALA A 32 10.50 -10.64 0.60
C ALA A 32 11.60 -9.63 0.25
N GLN A 33 12.86 -10.10 0.13
CA GLN A 33 13.99 -9.24 -0.30
C GLN A 33 13.78 -8.63 -1.69
N LYS A 34 13.08 -9.34 -2.58
CA LYS A 34 12.78 -8.88 -3.94
C LYS A 34 11.46 -8.10 -4.05
N VAL A 35 10.76 -7.86 -2.93
CA VAL A 35 9.44 -7.18 -2.91
C VAL A 35 8.44 -7.87 -3.84
N LEU A 36 8.52 -9.20 -3.96
CA LEU A 36 7.64 -10.01 -4.83
C LEU A 36 6.38 -10.50 -4.12
N LEU A 37 6.27 -10.27 -2.81
CA LEU A 37 5.09 -10.63 -2.05
C LEU A 37 3.98 -9.63 -2.35
N LYS A 38 2.87 -10.14 -2.89
CA LYS A 38 1.67 -9.35 -3.19
C LYS A 38 0.88 -8.94 -1.95
N THR A 39 1.25 -9.42 -0.76
CA THR A 39 0.43 -9.26 0.44
C THR A 39 1.02 -8.36 1.49
N PHE A 40 0.22 -7.38 1.90
CA PHE A 40 0.45 -6.59 3.09
C PHE A 40 -0.06 -7.34 4.34
N PRO A 41 0.47 -7.07 5.54
CA PRO A 41 0.09 -7.78 6.77
C PRO A 41 -1.42 -7.77 7.07
N ASN A 42 -2.09 -6.69 6.69
CA ASN A 42 -3.54 -6.47 6.83
C ASN A 42 -4.41 -7.38 5.93
N GLN A 43 -3.81 -8.07 4.95
CA GLN A 43 -4.51 -9.01 4.06
C GLN A 43 -4.40 -10.47 4.53
N VAL A 44 -3.43 -10.79 5.40
CA VAL A 44 -3.20 -12.17 5.88
C VAL A 44 -3.92 -12.43 7.20
N PHE A 45 -3.93 -11.46 8.10
CA PHE A 45 -4.45 -11.62 9.45
C PHE A 45 -5.78 -10.90 9.66
N ARG A 46 -6.65 -11.50 10.47
CA ARG A 46 -7.95 -10.90 10.85
C ARG A 46 -7.82 -9.76 11.85
N VAL A 47 -6.71 -9.68 12.57
CA VAL A 47 -6.42 -8.71 13.65
C VAL A 47 -4.93 -8.35 13.55
N PRO A 48 -4.53 -7.10 13.85
CA PRO A 48 -3.11 -6.73 13.91
C PRO A 48 -2.40 -7.51 15.00
N LEU A 49 -1.28 -8.14 14.65
CA LEU A 49 -0.45 -8.93 15.56
C LEU A 49 0.65 -8.08 16.22
N THR A 50 1.03 -6.97 15.60
CA THR A 50 2.03 -6.05 16.13
C THR A 50 1.51 -4.63 16.14
N ASP A 51 2.02 -3.79 17.04
CA ASP A 51 1.57 -2.40 17.16
C ASP A 51 1.84 -1.60 15.87
N ALA A 52 2.95 -1.89 15.20
CA ALA A 52 3.26 -1.31 13.89
C ALA A 52 2.21 -1.65 12.80
N GLN A 53 1.49 -2.77 12.94
CA GLN A 53 0.41 -3.10 12.00
C GLN A 53 -0.84 -2.23 12.21
N ASN A 54 -1.06 -1.66 13.40
CA ASN A 54 -2.25 -0.86 13.72
C ASN A 54 -2.45 0.33 12.77
N PHE A 55 -1.36 0.96 12.29
CA PHE A 55 -1.42 2.15 11.44
C PHE A 55 -2.09 1.92 10.09
N SER A 56 -1.78 0.80 9.44
CA SER A 56 -2.28 0.46 8.10
C SER A 56 -3.29 -0.69 8.10
N PHE A 57 -3.62 -1.25 9.26
CA PHE A 57 -4.53 -2.39 9.38
C PHE A 57 -5.92 -2.08 8.81
N TRP A 58 -6.40 -0.86 9.05
CA TRP A 58 -7.72 -0.40 8.64
C TRP A 58 -7.75 0.20 7.23
N TRP A 59 -6.63 0.22 6.52
CA TRP A 59 -6.59 0.63 5.11
C TRP A 59 -7.18 -0.44 4.19
N SER A 60 -7.57 -0.01 2.99
CA SER A 60 -8.12 -0.94 1.99
C SER A 60 -7.17 -2.11 1.75
N ARG A 61 -7.76 -3.29 1.55
CA ARG A 61 -7.04 -4.52 1.21
C ARG A 61 -6.69 -4.57 -0.27
N ASP A 62 -7.13 -3.63 -1.08
CA ASP A 62 -6.83 -3.62 -2.51
C ASP A 62 -5.46 -2.95 -2.74
N PRO A 63 -4.47 -3.68 -3.27
CA PRO A 63 -3.10 -3.16 -3.44
C PRO A 63 -2.99 -2.02 -4.46
N GLY A 64 -4.04 -1.75 -5.22
CA GLY A 64 -4.11 -0.65 -6.19
C GLY A 64 -4.85 0.59 -5.68
N VAL A 65 -5.42 0.56 -4.47
CA VAL A 65 -6.21 1.69 -3.96
C VAL A 65 -5.29 2.60 -3.14
N HIS A 66 -4.95 3.75 -3.71
CA HIS A 66 -4.20 4.76 -2.97
C HIS A 66 -5.07 5.35 -1.85
N PRO A 67 -4.51 5.68 -0.67
CA PRO A 67 -5.27 6.33 0.40
C PRO A 67 -5.97 7.63 -0.03
N GLU A 68 -5.43 8.28 -1.07
CA GLU A 68 -5.98 9.49 -1.68
C GLU A 68 -7.25 9.23 -2.51
N GLU A 69 -7.39 8.01 -3.05
CA GLU A 69 -8.52 7.56 -3.87
C GLU A 69 -9.66 6.97 -3.04
N ILE A 70 -9.39 6.60 -1.78
CA ILE A 70 -10.43 6.12 -0.85
C ILE A 70 -11.33 7.32 -0.50
N ILE A 71 -12.59 7.24 -0.92
CA ILE A 71 -13.60 8.25 -0.57
C ILE A 71 -13.75 8.26 0.96
N PRO A 72 -13.36 9.34 1.65
CA PRO A 72 -13.53 9.43 3.10
C PRO A 72 -15.04 9.44 3.44
N TRP A 73 -15.38 8.85 4.58
CA TRP A 73 -16.75 8.83 5.10
C TRP A 73 -17.27 10.26 5.42
N ILE A 74 -16.37 11.23 5.64
CA ILE A 74 -16.68 12.67 5.69
C ILE A 74 -16.21 13.32 4.39
N GLN A 75 -17.13 13.97 3.69
CA GLN A 75 -16.85 14.81 2.52
C GLN A 75 -16.72 16.28 2.94
N SER A 76 -15.62 16.63 3.60
CA SER A 76 -15.28 18.04 3.81
C SER A 76 -14.52 18.58 2.60
N PRO A 77 -14.79 19.82 2.14
CA PRO A 77 -13.97 20.45 1.11
C PRO A 77 -12.54 20.56 1.61
N ARG A 78 -11.62 19.86 0.94
CA ARG A 78 -10.18 19.93 1.25
C ARG A 78 -9.59 21.14 0.55
N HIS A 79 -9.15 22.12 1.32
CA HIS A 79 -8.41 23.28 0.82
C HIS A 79 -6.91 22.99 0.92
N CYS A 80 -6.38 22.20 -0.01
CA CYS A 80 -4.95 21.94 -0.06
C CYS A 80 -4.18 23.26 -0.24
N LEU A 81 -3.08 23.41 0.48
CA LEU A 81 -2.20 24.56 0.36
C LEU A 81 -1.43 24.46 -0.97
N ILE A 82 -2.00 25.00 -2.04
CA ILE A 82 -1.37 25.03 -3.37
C ILE A 82 -0.43 26.24 -3.39
N LYS A 83 0.87 25.99 -3.46
CA LYS A 83 1.86 27.07 -3.59
C LYS A 83 1.66 27.81 -4.90
N SER A 84 1.38 29.11 -4.81
CA SER A 84 1.27 30.00 -5.97
C SER A 84 2.63 30.11 -6.71
N PRO A 85 2.64 30.55 -7.99
CA PRO A 85 3.88 30.84 -8.70
C PRO A 85 4.80 31.81 -7.93
N MET A 86 4.21 32.83 -7.29
CA MET A 86 4.94 33.78 -6.47
C MET A 86 5.56 33.11 -5.23
N THR A 87 4.80 32.26 -4.54
CA THR A 87 5.32 31.51 -3.38
C THR A 87 6.48 30.60 -3.78
N ARG A 88 6.37 29.91 -4.92
CA ARG A 88 7.46 29.06 -5.44
C ARG A 88 8.69 29.88 -5.83
N PHE A 89 8.50 31.06 -6.41
CA PHE A 89 9.58 31.98 -6.75
C PHE A 89 10.32 32.46 -5.49
N MET A 90 9.58 32.89 -4.46
CA MET A 90 10.17 33.32 -3.19
C MET A 90 10.93 32.16 -2.50
N ASP A 91 10.37 30.94 -2.49
CA ASP A 91 11.06 29.76 -1.98
C ASP A 91 12.39 29.51 -2.72
N HIS A 92 12.39 29.70 -4.05
CA HIS A 92 13.60 29.55 -4.87
C HIS A 92 14.64 30.65 -4.58
N CYS A 93 14.22 31.90 -4.37
CA CYS A 93 15.13 32.98 -3.99
C CYS A 93 15.78 32.72 -2.63
N ILE A 94 15.01 32.30 -1.62
CA ILE A 94 15.53 31.97 -0.28
C ILE A 94 16.58 30.85 -0.35
N LEU A 95 16.36 29.83 -1.20
CA LEU A 95 17.26 28.69 -1.29
C LEU A 95 18.55 28.98 -2.07
N ASN A 96 18.50 29.84 -3.08
CA ASN A 96 19.62 30.07 -3.99
C ASN A 96 20.42 31.33 -3.68
N ASP A 97 19.80 32.34 -3.07
CA ASP A 97 20.43 33.61 -2.79
C ASP A 97 20.67 33.78 -1.30
N ARG A 98 21.96 33.72 -0.91
CA ARG A 98 22.41 33.94 0.48
C ARG A 98 22.20 35.36 0.98
N THR A 99 22.01 36.32 0.06
CA THR A 99 21.77 37.72 0.38
C THR A 99 20.29 38.08 0.43
N PHE A 100 19.42 37.15 0.06
CA PHE A 100 17.98 37.34 0.10
C PHE A 100 17.48 37.26 1.55
N SER A 101 17.04 38.40 2.06
CA SER A 101 16.36 38.56 3.34
C SER A 101 14.95 39.07 3.09
N GLN A 102 13.97 38.53 3.82
CA GLN A 102 12.58 39.01 3.76
C GLN A 102 12.33 40.22 4.68
N TYR A 103 13.42 40.81 5.19
CA TYR A 103 13.49 41.95 6.10
C TYR A 103 14.50 42.97 5.59
#